data_AF-A0A134B994-F1
#
_entry.id   AF-A0A134B994-F1
#
_cell.length_a   1.000
_cell.length_b   1.000
_cell.length_c   1.000
_cell.angle_alpha   90.00
_cell.angle_beta   90.00
_cell.angle_gamma   90.00
#
_symmetry.space_group_name_H-M   'P 1'
#
loop_
_entity.id
_entity.type
_entity.pdbx_description
1 polymer ?
#
loop_
_entity_poly.entity_id
_entity_poly.type
_entity_poly.pdbx_seq_one_letter_code
_entity_poly.pdbx_strand_id
1 'polypeptide(L)'
;DDYLPKKKNATAIDESKIDWKQLGDLGLTRERLEQSGELEKMLSWQKSNLITIAVPIGDTTIYTEARLAFRTDDNGNVGLAIHPLRKEPQLDFPYMGYKFSPEEKEQLLATGNLGKTIEVTPKNGNPFSAYVSIDPQT
;
A
#
# COMPACT_ATOMS: atom_id res chain seq x y z
N ASP A 1 -24.59 13.93 38.50
CA ASP A 1 -23.81 13.37 37.39
C ASP A 1 -22.66 14.28 37.03
N ASP A 2 -21.41 13.81 37.14
CA ASP A 2 -20.28 14.18 36.26
C ASP A 2 -18.98 13.62 36.83
N TYR A 3 -18.84 12.29 36.75
CA TYR A 3 -17.56 11.62 36.88
C TYR A 3 -17.35 10.73 35.66
N LEU A 4 -17.19 11.37 34.49
CA LEU A 4 -16.51 10.70 33.38
C LEU A 4 -15.00 10.88 33.58
N PRO A 5 -14.21 9.80 33.68
CA PRO A 5 -12.77 9.92 33.74
C PRO A 5 -12.29 10.48 32.40
N LYS A 6 -11.72 11.70 32.42
CA LYS A 6 -10.92 12.22 31.31
C LYS A 6 -9.77 11.23 31.07
N LYS A 7 -9.92 10.35 30.08
CA LYS A 7 -8.81 9.53 29.57
C LYS A 7 -7.72 10.50 29.11
N LYS A 8 -6.72 10.71 29.97
CA LYS A 8 -5.46 11.34 29.59
C LYS A 8 -4.77 10.37 28.64
N ASN A 9 -4.94 10.57 27.34
CA ASN A 9 -4.16 9.89 26.32
C ASN A 9 -2.73 10.45 26.34
N ALA A 10 -1.93 10.10 27.35
CA ALA A 10 -0.59 10.63 27.57
C ALA A 10 0.46 10.16 26.53
N THR A 11 0.03 9.37 25.54
CA THR A 11 0.85 8.86 24.43
C THR A 11 0.15 9.02 23.08
N ALA A 12 -1.01 9.67 23.00
CA ALA A 12 -1.69 9.84 21.71
C ALA A 12 -1.04 10.94 20.87
N ILE A 13 -0.97 10.67 19.57
CA ILE A 13 -0.63 11.64 18.54
C ILE A 13 -1.69 12.74 18.55
N ASP A 14 -1.21 13.98 18.48
CA ASP A 14 -2.09 15.13 18.31
C ASP A 14 -2.61 15.15 16.86
N GLU A 15 -3.93 15.07 16.70
CA GLU A 15 -4.58 15.10 15.39
C GLU A 15 -4.25 16.36 14.57
N SER A 16 -3.92 17.47 15.22
CA SER A 16 -3.51 18.71 14.55
C SER A 16 -2.16 18.60 13.83
N LYS A 17 -1.34 17.61 14.20
CA LYS A 17 -0.02 17.34 13.58
C LYS A 17 -0.10 16.38 12.40
N ILE A 18 -1.28 15.84 12.10
CA ILE A 18 -1.49 14.88 11.02
C ILE A 18 -1.71 15.62 9.72
N ASP A 19 -0.95 15.23 8.69
CA ASP A 19 -1.22 15.66 7.33
C ASP A 19 -2.39 14.88 6.74
N TRP A 20 -3.61 15.41 6.93
CA TRP A 20 -4.84 14.83 6.39
C TRP A 20 -4.87 14.81 4.87
N LYS A 21 -4.07 15.64 4.20
CA LYS A 21 -3.98 15.63 2.74
C LYS A 21 -3.35 14.34 2.24
N GLN A 22 -2.30 13.83 2.90
CA GLN A 22 -1.68 12.55 2.52
C GLN A 22 -2.65 11.36 2.61
N LEU A 23 -3.55 11.38 3.59
CA LEU A 23 -4.62 10.37 3.70
C LEU A 23 -5.66 10.55 2.59
N GLY A 24 -6.02 11.80 2.28
CA GLY A 24 -6.94 12.14 1.19
C GLY A 24 -6.42 11.70 -0.18
N ASP A 25 -5.12 11.89 -0.45
CA ASP A 25 -4.45 11.46 -1.68
C ASP A 25 -4.49 9.92 -1.85
N LEU A 26 -4.65 9.18 -0.75
CA LEU A 26 -4.85 7.73 -0.72
C LEU A 26 -6.33 7.30 -0.74
N GLY A 27 -7.25 8.23 -0.93
CA GLY A 27 -8.70 7.97 -0.92
C GLY A 27 -9.26 7.67 0.48
N LEU A 28 -8.62 8.17 1.54
CA LEU A 28 -9.06 8.03 2.92
C LEU A 28 -9.54 9.35 3.49
N THR A 29 -10.66 9.31 4.22
CA THR A 29 -11.16 10.46 4.97
C THR A 29 -11.06 10.20 6.46
N ARG A 30 -11.03 11.28 7.26
CA ARG A 30 -11.03 11.20 8.72
C ARG A 30 -12.21 10.39 9.23
N GLU A 31 -13.40 10.70 8.72
CA GLU A 31 -14.66 10.08 9.14
C GLU A 31 -14.65 8.56 8.87
N ARG A 32 -14.08 8.14 7.73
CA ARG A 32 -13.97 6.72 7.38
C ARG A 32 -13.07 5.97 8.37
N LEU A 33 -11.93 6.57 8.74
CA LEU A 33 -10.98 5.96 9.69
C LEU A 33 -11.53 5.96 11.12
N GLU A 34 -12.30 6.97 11.50
CA GLU A 34 -12.98 7.07 12.79
C GLU A 34 -14.10 6.04 12.91
N GLN A 35 -14.96 5.92 11.89
CA GLN A 35 -16.03 4.93 11.85
C GLN A 35 -15.52 3.48 11.91
N SER A 36 -14.36 3.21 11.30
CA SER A 36 -13.74 1.88 11.36
C SER A 36 -12.95 1.62 12.64
N GLY A 37 -12.82 2.60 13.53
CA GLY A 37 -11.99 2.52 14.75
C GLY A 37 -10.49 2.41 14.47
N GLU A 38 -10.07 2.65 13.23
CA GLU A 38 -8.66 2.56 12.81
C GLU A 38 -7.91 3.85 13.14
N LEU A 39 -8.61 4.99 13.16
CA LEU A 39 -8.05 6.26 13.58
C LEU A 39 -7.53 6.20 15.02
N GLU A 40 -8.32 5.67 15.96
CA GLU A 40 -7.92 5.55 17.37
C GLU A 40 -6.66 4.68 17.54
N LYS A 41 -6.55 3.59 16.78
CA LYS A 41 -5.35 2.73 16.75
C LYS A 41 -4.14 3.48 16.22
N MET A 42 -4.28 4.17 15.10
CA MET A 42 -3.19 4.93 14.49
C MET A 42 -2.71 6.05 15.40
N LEU A 43 -3.65 6.77 16.05
CA LEU A 43 -3.34 7.83 17.02
C LEU A 43 -2.64 7.29 18.28
N SER A 44 -2.80 6.01 18.61
CA SER A 44 -2.12 5.34 19.72
C SER A 44 -0.82 4.63 19.29
N TRP A 45 -0.21 5.06 18.18
CA TRP A 45 1.02 4.49 17.58
C TRP A 45 0.90 3.05 17.10
N GLN A 46 -0.31 2.51 16.99
CA GLN A 46 -0.54 1.17 16.48
C GLN A 46 -0.70 1.19 14.96
N LYS A 47 -0.44 0.05 14.33
CA LYS A 47 -0.81 -0.15 12.92
C LYS A 47 -2.32 -0.36 12.83
N SER A 48 -2.92 0.20 11.79
CA SER A 48 -4.28 -0.17 11.41
C SER A 48 -4.35 -1.65 11.00
N ASN A 49 -5.56 -2.17 10.98
CA ASN A 49 -5.92 -3.33 10.17
C ASN A 49 -5.73 -3.03 8.68
N LEU A 50 -6.01 -4.01 7.82
CA LEU A 50 -5.99 -3.81 6.38
C LEU A 50 -7.09 -2.83 5.98
N ILE A 51 -6.69 -1.72 5.35
CA ILE A 51 -7.58 -0.70 4.81
C ILE A 51 -7.32 -0.60 3.32
N THR A 52 -8.38 -0.57 2.52
CA THR A 52 -8.28 -0.31 1.09
C THR A 52 -7.91 1.14 0.84
N ILE A 53 -6.77 1.34 0.17
CA ILE A 53 -6.23 2.62 -0.26
C ILE A 53 -6.19 2.70 -1.79
N ALA A 54 -6.26 3.92 -2.31
CA ALA A 54 -6.15 4.24 -3.72
C ALA A 54 -4.82 4.98 -3.95
N VAL A 55 -3.84 4.29 -4.53
CA VAL A 55 -2.50 4.85 -4.77
C VAL A 55 -2.45 5.41 -6.19
N PRO A 56 -2.37 6.74 -6.38
CA PRO A 56 -2.17 7.32 -7.70
C PRO A 56 -0.73 7.06 -8.17
N ILE A 57 -0.58 6.46 -9.36
CA ILE A 57 0.69 6.23 -10.04
C ILE A 57 0.59 6.77 -11.47
N GLY A 58 1.14 7.98 -11.68
CA GLY A 58 1.00 8.69 -12.96
C GLY A 58 -0.48 8.96 -13.26
N ASP A 59 -0.96 8.47 -14.40
CA ASP A 59 -2.34 8.64 -14.84
C ASP A 59 -3.29 7.51 -14.37
N THR A 60 -2.79 6.53 -13.61
CA THR A 60 -3.57 5.37 -13.15
C THR A 60 -3.68 5.33 -11.63
N THR A 61 -4.81 4.89 -11.10
CA THR A 61 -5.02 4.67 -9.66
C THR A 61 -5.06 3.17 -9.35
N ILE A 62 -4.21 2.74 -8.43
CA ILE A 62 -4.13 1.35 -7.98
C ILE A 62 -4.85 1.21 -6.66
N TYR A 63 -5.84 0.31 -6.61
CA TYR A 63 -6.52 -0.05 -5.37
C TYR A 63 -5.82 -1.22 -4.71
N THR A 64 -5.38 -1.06 -3.47
CA THR A 64 -4.68 -2.10 -2.71
C THR A 64 -5.04 -2.02 -1.24
N GLU A 65 -4.85 -3.10 -0.49
CA GLU A 65 -5.00 -3.06 0.96
C GLU A 65 -3.65 -2.74 1.60
N ALA A 66 -3.66 -1.89 2.62
CA ALA A 66 -2.45 -1.54 3.36
C ALA A 66 -2.75 -1.44 4.86
N ARG A 67 -1.72 -1.67 5.68
CA ARG A 67 -1.72 -1.24 7.07
C ARG A 67 -1.06 0.13 7.18
N LEU A 68 -1.71 1.04 7.86
CA LEU A 68 -1.25 2.42 8.04
C LEU A 68 -0.78 2.62 9.47
N ALA A 69 0.25 3.42 9.66
CA ALA A 69 0.68 3.84 10.99
C ALA A 69 1.26 5.24 10.92
N PHE A 70 1.02 6.04 11.94
CA PHE A 70 1.75 7.29 12.10
C PHE A 70 3.12 7.02 12.72
N ARG A 71 4.13 7.76 12.28
CA ARG A 71 5.51 7.67 12.77
C ARG A 71 6.08 9.06 12.93
N THR A 72 6.91 9.26 13.95
CA THR A 72 7.69 10.48 14.08
C THR A 72 8.92 10.40 13.19
N ASP A 73 9.23 11.46 12.45
CA ASP A 73 10.52 11.63 11.78
C ASP A 73 11.59 12.14 12.77
N ASP A 74 12.84 12.25 12.30
CA ASP A 74 13.98 12.74 13.10
C ASP A 74 13.81 14.20 13.58
N ASN A 75 12.88 14.96 12.97
CA ASN A 75 12.58 16.35 13.31
C ASN A 75 11.39 16.48 14.28
N GLY A 76 10.76 15.37 14.67
CA GLY A 76 9.59 15.40 15.56
C GLY A 76 8.24 15.54 14.85
N ASN A 77 8.19 15.52 13.51
CA ASN A 77 6.95 15.61 12.74
C ASN A 77 6.29 14.24 12.60
N VAL A 78 4.97 14.22 12.56
CA VAL A 78 4.19 12.98 12.40
C VAL A 78 3.98 12.72 10.91
N GLY A 79 4.64 11.71 10.37
CA GLY A 79 4.46 11.20 9.01
C GLY A 79 3.57 9.96 8.94
N LEU A 80 3.01 9.70 7.76
CA LEU A 80 2.24 8.50 7.46
C LEU A 80 3.14 7.39 6.89
N ALA A 81 3.15 6.23 7.56
CA ALA A 81 3.80 5.02 7.07
C ALA A 81 2.76 4.06 6.47
N ILE A 82 2.94 3.71 5.20
CA ILE A 82 2.08 2.81 4.45
C ILE A 82 2.78 1.44 4.34
N HIS A 83 2.14 0.38 4.81
CA HIS A 83 2.59 -1.00 4.69
C HIS A 83 1.63 -1.74 3.74
N PRO A 84 1.81 -1.61 2.42
CA PRO A 84 0.91 -2.22 1.44
C PRO A 84 1.00 -3.76 1.52
N LEU A 85 -0.15 -4.40 1.34
CA LEU A 85 -0.28 -5.83 1.10
C LEU A 85 -0.53 -6.01 -0.39
N ARG A 86 0.47 -6.51 -1.10
CA ARG A 86 0.30 -6.93 -2.49
C ARG A 86 -0.60 -8.18 -2.47
N LYS A 87 -1.73 -8.09 -3.17
CA LYS A 87 -2.70 -9.20 -3.29
C LYS A 87 -2.49 -9.98 -4.58
N GLU A 88 -2.14 -9.29 -5.66
CA GLU A 88 -2.01 -9.90 -6.99
C GLU A 88 -0.90 -9.23 -7.81
N PRO A 89 -0.18 -10.00 -8.64
CA PRO A 89 0.81 -9.48 -9.56
C PRO A 89 0.14 -8.64 -10.65
N GLN A 90 0.66 -7.42 -10.87
CA GLN A 90 0.16 -6.55 -11.91
C GLN A 90 0.74 -6.94 -13.27
N LEU A 91 0.06 -7.82 -13.98
CA LEU A 91 0.51 -8.31 -15.30
C LEU A 91 0.06 -7.40 -16.46
N ASP A 92 -0.79 -6.40 -16.20
CA ASP A 92 -1.25 -5.44 -17.21
C ASP A 92 -0.20 -4.39 -17.59
N PHE A 93 0.79 -4.17 -16.73
CA PHE A 93 1.90 -3.28 -16.99
C PHE A 93 3.10 -4.04 -17.57
N PRO A 94 3.91 -3.41 -18.43
CA PRO A 94 5.12 -4.04 -18.94
C PRO A 94 6.10 -4.37 -17.80
N TYR A 95 6.47 -5.64 -17.69
CA TYR A 95 7.53 -6.09 -16.81
C TYR A 95 8.87 -6.00 -17.53
N MET A 96 9.74 -5.08 -17.10
CA MET A 96 11.05 -4.83 -17.74
C MET A 96 10.92 -4.67 -19.27
N GLY A 97 9.96 -3.86 -19.72
CA GLY A 97 9.72 -3.62 -21.14
C GLY A 97 8.94 -4.72 -21.87
N TYR A 98 8.73 -5.90 -21.25
CA TYR A 98 7.94 -6.98 -21.81
C TYR A 98 6.48 -6.87 -21.40
N LYS A 99 5.55 -6.84 -22.36
CA LYS A 99 4.11 -6.83 -22.11
C LYS A 99 3.55 -8.23 -22.30
N PHE A 100 2.98 -8.80 -21.23
CA PHE A 100 2.39 -10.13 -21.29
C PHE A 100 1.13 -10.15 -22.17
N SER A 101 1.00 -11.19 -23.00
CA SER A 101 -0.22 -11.51 -23.73
C SER A 101 -1.31 -11.99 -22.76
N PRO A 102 -2.61 -11.95 -23.15
CA PRO A 102 -3.69 -12.49 -22.32
C PRO A 102 -3.46 -13.94 -21.87
N GLU A 103 -2.97 -14.78 -22.78
CA GLU A 103 -2.67 -16.20 -22.51
C GLU A 103 -1.53 -16.36 -21.50
N GLU A 104 -0.48 -15.54 -21.62
CA GLU A 104 0.65 -15.54 -20.67
C GLU A 104 0.23 -15.08 -19.29
N LYS A 105 -0.70 -14.11 -19.22
CA LYS A 105 -1.27 -13.65 -17.95
C LYS A 105 -2.06 -14.77 -17.28
N GLU A 106 -2.95 -15.43 -18.03
CA GLU A 106 -3.72 -16.56 -17.50
C GLU A 106 -2.80 -17.68 -17.00
N GLN A 107 -1.74 -17.99 -17.74
CA GLN A 107 -0.78 -19.01 -17.33
C GLN A 107 -0.02 -18.64 -16.05
N LEU A 108 0.44 -17.39 -15.95
CA LEU A 108 1.10 -16.85 -14.76
C LEU A 108 0.14 -16.89 -13.55
N LEU A 109 -1.11 -16.46 -13.71
CA LEU A 109 -2.11 -16.49 -12.65
C LEU A 109 -2.49 -17.92 -12.23
N ALA A 110 -2.57 -18.87 -13.17
CA ALA A 110 -2.98 -20.24 -12.89
C ALA A 110 -1.86 -21.09 -12.29
N THR A 111 -0.62 -20.91 -12.73
CA THR A 111 0.50 -21.81 -12.39
C THR A 111 1.63 -21.13 -11.62
N GLY A 112 1.58 -19.81 -11.49
CA GLY A 112 2.66 -19.00 -10.95
C GLY A 112 3.90 -18.93 -11.86
N ASN A 113 3.89 -19.54 -13.06
CA ASN A 113 5.07 -19.69 -13.89
C ASN A 113 4.75 -19.52 -15.37
N LEU A 114 5.57 -18.75 -16.07
CA LEU A 114 5.39 -18.54 -17.52
C LEU A 114 5.81 -19.77 -18.34
N GLY A 115 6.60 -20.69 -17.77
CA GLY A 115 6.99 -21.95 -18.42
C GLY A 115 7.88 -21.81 -19.66
N LYS A 116 8.22 -20.58 -20.06
CA LYS A 116 9.10 -20.24 -21.17
C LYS A 116 10.00 -19.07 -20.81
N THR A 117 11.01 -18.88 -21.64
CA THR A 117 11.92 -17.75 -21.55
C THR A 117 11.38 -16.57 -22.36
N ILE A 118 11.46 -15.37 -21.81
CA ILE A 118 11.11 -14.12 -22.49
C ILE A 118 12.34 -13.21 -22.55
N GLU A 119 12.41 -12.35 -23.56
CA GLU A 119 13.42 -11.30 -23.62
C GLU A 119 12.90 -10.06 -22.89
N VAL A 120 13.64 -9.63 -21.86
CA VAL A 120 13.32 -8.45 -21.05
C VAL A 120 14.40 -7.40 -21.21
N THR A 121 14.01 -6.13 -21.19
CA THR A 121 14.92 -4.98 -21.30
C THR A 121 14.72 -4.02 -20.12
N PRO A 122 15.62 -4.03 -19.12
CA PRO A 122 15.58 -3.08 -18.02
C PRO A 122 15.82 -1.65 -18.51
N LYS A 123 15.28 -0.64 -17.80
CA LYS A 123 15.46 0.79 -18.14
C LYS A 123 16.92 1.22 -18.35
N ASN A 124 17.84 0.64 -17.58
CA ASN A 124 19.27 0.99 -17.60
C ASN A 124 20.17 -0.23 -17.93
N GLY A 125 19.66 -1.22 -18.67
CA GLY A 125 20.37 -2.48 -18.92
C GLY A 125 20.23 -2.99 -20.34
N ASN A 126 21.07 -3.96 -20.69
CA ASN A 126 20.97 -4.69 -21.96
C ASN A 126 19.82 -5.70 -21.92
N PRO A 127 19.20 -6.02 -23.06
CA PRO A 127 18.22 -7.10 -23.17
C PRO A 127 18.83 -8.43 -22.73
N PHE A 128 18.03 -9.25 -22.03
CA PHE A 128 18.42 -10.61 -21.68
C PHE A 128 17.22 -11.55 -21.61
N SER A 129 17.50 -12.83 -21.80
CA SER A 129 16.54 -13.92 -21.69
C SER A 129 16.30 -14.31 -20.24
N ALA A 130 15.05 -14.29 -19.79
CA ALA A 130 14.65 -14.55 -18.41
C ALA A 130 13.50 -15.55 -18.31
N TYR A 131 13.52 -16.37 -17.25
CA TYR A 131 12.32 -17.06 -16.78
C TYR A 131 11.55 -16.15 -15.83
N VAL A 132 10.23 -16.15 -15.94
CA VAL A 132 9.35 -15.34 -15.09
C VAL A 132 8.40 -16.24 -14.31
N SER A 133 8.35 -15.98 -13.00
CA SER A 133 7.42 -16.58 -12.06
C SER A 133 6.85 -15.51 -11.14
N ILE A 134 5.67 -15.80 -10.57
CA ILE A 134 5.04 -15.01 -9.51
C ILE A 134 5.49 -15.59 -8.18
N ASP A 135 5.86 -14.69 -7.26
CA ASP A 135 6.13 -15.07 -5.88
C ASP A 135 4.81 -15.48 -5.21
N PRO A 136 4.65 -16.72 -4.72
CA PRO A 136 3.43 -17.13 -4.03
C PRO A 136 3.23 -16.43 -2.68
N GLN A 137 4.24 -15.70 -2.17
CA GLN A 137 4.15 -14.97 -0.90
C GLN A 137 3.62 -13.54 -1.03
N THR A 138 3.52 -12.97 -2.25
CA THR A 138 3.12 -11.56 -2.48
C THR A 138 2.39 -11.35 -3.80
#